data_AF-A0A395N223-F1
#
_entry.id   AF-A0A395N223-F1
#
_cell.length_a   1.000
_cell.length_b   1.000
_cell.length_c   1.000
_cell.angle_alpha   90.00
_cell.angle_beta   90.00
_cell.angle_gamma   90.00
#
_symmetry.space_group_name_H-M   'P 1'
#
loop_
_entity.id
_entity.type
_entity.pdbx_description
1 polymer ?
#
loop_
_entity_poly.entity_id
_entity_poly.type
_entity_poly.pdbx_seq_one_letter_code
_entity_poly.pdbx_strand_id
1 'polypeptide(L)'
;MAVLDLTNIPEHTHWLCQGCAITSNPMEEKNCSRCHKARGRGAYALTSDGITIGDHLGVWENSTIFENGKEHWTYSLAVLGAVRMMNAGVEPEASEQGLKGPDKK
;
A
#
# COMPACT_ATOMS: atom_id res chain seq x y z
N MET A 1 -15.05 17.72 -7.71
CA MET A 1 -13.95 17.11 -6.93
C MET A 1 -14.15 15.61 -7.00
N ALA A 2 -13.17 14.84 -7.49
CA ALA A 2 -13.31 13.38 -7.53
C ALA A 2 -13.17 12.86 -6.10
N VAL A 3 -14.19 12.14 -5.62
CA VAL A 3 -14.10 11.40 -4.35
C VAL A 3 -13.35 10.11 -4.67
N LEU A 4 -12.17 9.93 -4.07
CA LEU A 4 -11.46 8.65 -4.15
C LEU A 4 -12.26 7.63 -3.33
N ASP A 5 -12.84 6.65 -4.00
CA ASP A 5 -13.41 5.49 -3.33
C ASP A 5 -12.27 4.61 -2.82
N LEU A 6 -11.99 4.74 -1.52
CA LEU A 6 -10.95 3.97 -0.84
C LEU A 6 -11.42 2.56 -0.47
N THR A 7 -12.64 2.17 -0.83
CA THR A 7 -13.15 0.81 -0.57
C THR A 7 -12.71 -0.20 -1.63
N ASN A 8 -12.22 0.27 -2.78
CA ASN A 8 -11.70 -0.57 -3.85
C ASN A 8 -10.41 0.01 -4.43
N ILE A 9 -9.26 -0.47 -3.94
CA ILE A 9 -7.92 -0.09 -4.42
C ILE A 9 -7.39 -1.21 -5.32
N PRO A 10 -7.44 -1.08 -6.65
CA PRO A 10 -7.02 -2.14 -7.58
C PRO A 10 -5.52 -2.46 -7.47
N GLU A 11 -4.72 -1.53 -6.97
CA GLU A 11 -3.30 -1.76 -6.69
C GLU A 11 -3.10 -2.73 -5.51
N HIS A 12 -4.08 -2.94 -4.64
CA HIS A 12 -3.99 -3.82 -3.48
C HIS A 12 -4.24 -5.28 -3.88
N THR A 13 -3.20 -5.95 -4.36
CA THR A 13 -3.29 -7.34 -4.86
C THR A 13 -2.67 -8.35 -3.90
N HIS A 14 -1.81 -7.90 -2.98
CA HIS A 14 -1.09 -8.76 -2.05
C HIS A 14 -1.10 -8.20 -0.64
N TRP A 15 -0.77 -9.05 0.34
CA TRP A 15 -0.52 -8.64 1.71
C TRP A 15 0.76 -9.26 2.27
N LEU A 16 1.52 -8.46 3.01
CA LEU A 16 2.70 -8.91 3.75
C LEU A 16 2.27 -9.44 5.11
N CYS A 17 2.67 -10.68 5.43
CA CYS A 17 2.39 -11.25 6.73
C CYS A 17 3.20 -10.56 7.84
N GLN A 18 2.52 -9.98 8.82
CA GLN A 18 3.17 -9.39 10.01
C GLN A 18 3.99 -10.42 10.79
N GLY A 19 3.52 -11.66 10.86
CA GLY A 19 4.10 -12.70 11.71
C GLY A 19 5.51 -13.14 11.28
N CYS A 20 5.75 -13.24 9.97
CA CYS A 20 7.06 -13.59 9.43
C CYS A 20 7.77 -12.42 8.74
N ALA A 21 7.07 -11.31 8.48
CA ALA A 21 7.53 -10.07 7.82
C ALA A 21 8.26 -10.24 6.47
N ILE A 22 8.19 -11.44 5.87
CA ILE A 22 8.97 -11.80 4.67
C ILE A 22 8.05 -12.26 3.54
N THR A 23 6.92 -12.91 3.89
CA THR A 23 6.07 -13.55 2.89
C THR A 23 4.94 -12.62 2.47
N SER A 24 5.00 -12.19 1.21
CA SER A 24 3.87 -11.63 0.46
C SER A 24 2.93 -12.78 0.05
N ASN A 25 1.63 -12.58 0.22
CA ASN A 25 0.60 -13.56 -0.16
C ASN A 25 -0.47 -12.83 -0.98
N PRO A 26 -1.11 -13.49 -1.96
CA PRO A 26 -2.24 -12.92 -2.69
C PRO A 26 -3.40 -12.53 -1.76
N MET A 27 -4.20 -11.53 -2.14
CA MET A 27 -5.34 -11.08 -1.34
C MET A 27 -6.42 -12.15 -1.15
N GLU A 28 -6.51 -13.14 -2.02
CA GLU A 28 -7.39 -14.30 -1.91
C GLU A 28 -6.97 -15.23 -0.75
N GLU A 29 -5.68 -15.24 -0.38
CA GLU A 29 -5.18 -16.07 0.71
C GLU A 29 -5.43 -15.42 2.07
N LYS A 30 -6.23 -16.08 2.91
CA LYS A 30 -6.50 -15.64 4.29
C LYS A 30 -5.40 -16.00 5.28
N ASN A 31 -4.51 -16.93 4.94
CA ASN A 31 -3.45 -17.41 5.81
C ASN A 31 -2.10 -17.25 5.11
N CYS A 32 -1.06 -16.93 5.86
CA CYS A 32 0.28 -16.85 5.31
C CYS A 32 0.74 -18.23 4.83
N SER A 33 1.17 -18.36 3.58
CA SER A 33 1.69 -19.60 3.01
C SER A 33 2.91 -20.16 3.75
N ARG A 34 3.68 -19.31 4.44
CA ARG A 34 4.89 -19.69 5.18
C ARG A 34 4.66 -20.03 6.66
N CYS A 35 4.02 -19.14 7.40
CA CYS A 35 3.87 -19.30 8.86
C CYS A 35 2.46 -19.73 9.27
N HIS A 36 1.56 -19.90 8.30
CA HIS A 36 0.17 -20.35 8.45
C HIS A 36 -0.70 -19.48 9.36
N LYS A 37 -0.18 -18.35 9.86
CA LYS A 37 -0.95 -17.36 10.62
C LYS A 37 -1.97 -16.70 9.70
N ALA A 38 -3.18 -16.51 10.23
CA ALA A 38 -4.23 -15.76 9.56
C ALA A 38 -3.80 -14.30 9.32
N ARG A 39 -4.32 -13.73 8.24
CA ARG A 39 -4.23 -12.31 7.94
C ARG A 39 -4.94 -11.53 9.03
N GLY A 40 -4.14 -10.87 9.86
CA GLY A 40 -4.60 -10.15 11.04
C GLY A 40 -4.11 -8.71 11.03
N ARG A 41 -4.50 -7.97 12.07
CA ARG A 41 -4.04 -6.59 12.30
C ARG A 41 -2.52 -6.49 12.13
N GLY A 42 -2.05 -5.44 11.47
CA GLY A 42 -0.62 -5.18 11.26
C GLY A 42 -0.01 -5.89 10.04
N ALA A 43 -0.80 -6.61 9.25
CA ALA A 43 -0.38 -6.98 7.89
C ALA A 43 -0.26 -5.71 7.01
N TYR A 44 0.63 -5.72 6.02
CA TYR A 44 0.80 -4.59 5.10
C TYR A 44 0.10 -4.87 3.76
N ALA A 45 -0.57 -3.87 3.20
CA ALA A 45 -1.14 -3.93 1.86
C ALA A 45 -0.04 -3.70 0.82
N LEU A 46 0.07 -4.59 -0.16
CA LEU A 46 1.10 -4.57 -1.19
C LEU A 46 0.52 -4.51 -2.60
N THR A 47 1.28 -3.93 -3.51
CA THR A 47 1.11 -4.09 -4.97
C THR A 47 1.65 -5.42 -5.47
N SER A 48 1.40 -5.73 -6.75
CA SER A 48 2.01 -6.89 -7.43
C SER A 48 3.53 -6.85 -7.43
N ASP A 49 4.10 -5.64 -7.40
CA ASP A 49 5.54 -5.39 -7.43
C ASP A 49 6.13 -5.32 -6.01
N GLY A 50 5.34 -5.60 -4.98
CA GLY A 50 5.77 -5.61 -3.59
C GLY A 50 5.86 -4.23 -2.93
N ILE A 51 5.29 -3.19 -3.53
CA ILE A 51 5.28 -1.85 -2.94
C ILE A 51 4.23 -1.79 -1.83
N THR A 52 4.63 -1.34 -0.64
CA THR A 52 3.69 -1.13 0.47
C THR A 52 2.86 0.12 0.24
N ILE A 53 1.54 -0.05 0.20
CA ILE A 53 0.57 1.02 -0.06
C ILE A 53 -0.36 1.28 1.14
N GLY A 54 -0.26 0.47 2.19
CA GLY A 54 -1.18 0.56 3.31
C GLY A 54 -0.95 -0.49 4.40
N ASP A 55 -1.86 -0.46 5.38
CA ASP A 55 -1.82 -1.29 6.59
C ASP A 55 -3.20 -1.90 6.87
N HIS A 56 -3.20 -3.12 7.40
CA HIS A 56 -4.40 -3.79 7.89
C HIS A 56 -4.67 -3.35 9.32
N LEU A 57 -5.81 -2.69 9.54
CA LEU A 57 -6.23 -2.29 10.89
C LEU A 57 -6.79 -3.45 11.71
N GLY A 58 -7.07 -4.59 11.06
CA GLY A 58 -7.71 -5.76 11.67
C GLY A 58 -9.20 -5.57 11.89
N VAL A 59 -9.82 -6.57 12.53
CA VAL A 59 -11.19 -6.49 13.05
C VAL A 59 -11.08 -5.90 14.45
N TRP A 60 -11.49 -4.65 14.66
CA TRP A 60 -11.45 -4.06 16.00
C TRP A 60 -12.51 -4.72 16.89
N GLU A 61 -12.10 -5.40 17.96
CA GLU A 61 -13.02 -6.03 18.93
C GLU A 61 -13.89 -5.04 19.73
N ASN A 62 -13.76 -3.72 19.52
CA ASN A 62 -14.64 -2.73 20.16
C ASN A 62 -14.80 -1.42 19.38
N SER A 63 -14.49 -1.40 18.07
CA SER A 63 -14.85 -0.29 17.19
C SER A 63 -15.84 -0.84 16.19
N THR A 64 -17.07 -0.32 16.29
CA THR A 64 -18.16 -0.38 15.31
C THR A 64 -17.84 -1.29 14.14
N ILE A 65 -18.25 -2.55 14.25
CA ILE A 65 -18.45 -3.42 13.09
C ILE A 65 -19.35 -2.60 12.15
N PHE A 66 -18.78 -2.05 11.08
CA PHE A 66 -19.62 -1.73 9.95
C PHE A 66 -20.21 -3.08 9.52
N GLU A 67 -21.53 -3.18 9.47
CA GLU A 67 -22.39 -4.38 9.60
C GLU A 67 -22.13 -5.56 8.61
N ASN A 68 -21.04 -5.56 7.85
CA ASN A 68 -20.79 -6.46 6.73
C ASN A 68 -19.58 -7.41 6.92
N GLY A 69 -18.89 -7.39 8.06
CA GLY A 69 -17.80 -8.33 8.36
C GLY A 69 -16.58 -8.19 7.43
N LYS A 70 -16.40 -7.01 6.82
CA LYS A 70 -15.32 -6.75 5.87
C LYS A 70 -14.01 -6.37 6.58
N GLU A 71 -12.88 -6.80 6.01
CA GLU A 71 -11.54 -6.41 6.47
C GLU A 71 -11.30 -4.90 6.25
N HIS A 72 -10.62 -4.26 7.21
CA HIS A 72 -10.36 -2.81 7.17
C HIS A 72 -8.89 -2.51 6.88
N TRP A 73 -8.67 -1.70 5.85
CA TRP A 73 -7.36 -1.29 5.37
C TRP A 73 -7.25 0.22 5.35
N THR A 74 -6.09 0.74 5.71
CA THR A 74 -5.72 2.15 5.50
C THR A 74 -4.70 2.23 4.38
N TYR A 75 -4.84 3.23 3.51
CA TYR A 75 -3.96 3.43 2.37
C TYR A 75 -3.27 4.78 2.42
N SER A 76 -2.00 4.81 1.99
CA SER A 76 -1.27 6.06 1.78
C SER A 76 -1.63 6.65 0.42
N LEU A 77 -2.37 7.76 0.43
CA LEU A 77 -2.74 8.48 -0.80
C LEU A 77 -1.54 8.97 -1.60
N ALA A 78 -0.47 9.39 -0.92
CA ALA A 78 0.76 9.84 -1.56
C ALA A 78 1.45 8.70 -2.31
N VAL A 79 1.54 7.52 -1.68
CA VAL A 79 2.15 6.34 -2.30
C VAL A 79 1.29 5.82 -3.45
N LEU A 80 -0.03 5.73 -3.27
CA LEU A 80 -0.94 5.35 -4.36
C LEU A 80 -0.84 6.32 -5.55
N GLY A 81 -0.74 7.63 -5.29
CA GLY A 81 -0.49 8.63 -6.32
C GLY A 81 0.80 8.36 -7.09
N ALA A 82 1.91 8.12 -6.38
CA ALA A 82 3.20 7.80 -7.00
C ALA A 82 3.16 6.51 -7.82
N VAL A 83 2.56 5.43 -7.30
CA VAL A 83 2.39 4.16 -8.02
C VAL A 83 1.63 4.36 -9.33
N ARG A 84 0.55 5.14 -9.30
CA ARG A 84 -0.25 5.44 -10.49
C ARG A 84 0.52 6.26 -11.51
N MET A 85 1.32 7.24 -11.08
CA MET A 85 2.17 8.03 -11.98
C MET A 85 3.23 7.15 -12.66
N MET A 86 3.90 6.27 -11.89
CA MET A 86 4.87 5.31 -12.42
C MET A 86 4.23 4.38 -13.46
N ASN A 87 3.05 3.84 -13.17
CA ASN A 87 2.32 2.96 -14.09
C ASN A 87 1.79 3.67 -15.34
N ALA A 88 1.51 4.97 -15.25
CA ALA A 88 1.11 5.79 -16.39
C ALA A 88 2.28 6.17 -17.31
N GLY A 89 3.52 5.79 -16.97
CA GLY A 89 4.72 6.18 -17.72
C GLY A 89 5.02 7.68 -17.61
N VAL A 90 4.49 8.34 -16.57
CA VAL A 90 4.77 9.76 -16.30
C VAL A 90 6.04 9.81 -15.46
N GLU A 91 7.18 10.06 -16.10
CA GLU A 91 8.40 10.35 -15.37
C GLU A 91 8.22 11.64 -14.56
N PRO A 92 8.58 11.67 -13.27
CA PRO A 92 8.62 12.91 -12.53
C PRO A 92 9.65 13.82 -13.20
N GLU A 93 9.25 15.00 -13.65
CA GLU A 93 10.19 16.00 -14.17
C GLU A 93 11.25 16.25 -13.10
N ALA A 94 12.46 15.73 -13.34
CA ALA A 94 13.62 16.04 -12.53
C ALA A 94 13.83 17.55 -12.65
N SER A 95 13.52 18.28 -11.58
CA SER A 95 13.84 19.70 -11.49
C SER A 95 15.35 19.81 -11.29
N GLU A 96 16.10 19.74 -12.39
CA GLU A 96 17.49 20.17 -12.46
C GLU A 96 17.54 21.68 -12.23
N GLN A 97 17.54 22.11 -10.97
CA GLN A 97 18.07 23.42 -10.62
C GLN A 97 19.59 23.36 -10.73
N GLY A 98 20.08 23.65 -11.94
CA GLY A 98 21.51 23.81 -12.22
C GLY A 98 22.14 24.85 -11.29
N LEU A 99 22.93 24.39 -10.33
CA LEU A 99 23.91 25.24 -9.66
C LEU A 99 25.05 25.54 -10.64
N LYS A 100 24.93 26.66 -11.36
CA LYS A 100 26.10 27.35 -11.92
C LYS A 100 26.90 27.91 -10.75
N GLY A 101 27.96 27.19 -10.35
CA GLY A 101 29.00 27.75 -9.49
C GLY A 101 29.73 28.89 -10.22
N PRO A 102 30.17 29.94 -9.52
CA PRO A 102 30.78 31.10 -10.16
C PRO A 102 32.18 30.78 -10.68
N ASP A 103 32.45 31.21 -11.92
CA ASP A 103 33.79 31.31 -12.53
C ASP A 103 34.73 32.07 -11.58
N LYS A 104 35.81 31.42 -11.15
CA LYS A 104 36.93 32.07 -10.47
C LYS A 104 37.95 32.50 -11.51
N LYS A 105 38.09 33.82 -11.64
CA LYS A 105 39.13 34.51 -12.40
C LYS A 105 40.42 34.64 -11.58
#